data_AF-A0A401IHZ2-F1
#
_entry.id   AF-A0A401IHZ2-F1
#
_cell.length_a   1.000
_cell.length_b   1.000
_cell.length_c   1.000
_cell.angle_alpha   90.00
_cell.angle_beta   90.00
_cell.angle_gamma   90.00
#
_symmetry.space_group_name_H-M   'P 1'
#
loop_
_entity.id
_entity.type
_entity.pdbx_description
1 polymer ?
#
loop_
_entity_poly.entity_id
_entity_poly.type
_entity_poly.pdbx_seq_one_letter_code
_entity_poly.pdbx_strand_id
1 'polypeptide(L)'
;MKNDNLKLNLLNPLQLPTTLSPDSETNNKILKTLELIQIVITESDTDQNLDKLIEAMVILGETQQSLINNPITETFLSLEEIEDYDNYFMVNHCNSENIAISIVSSIVLAMRELLLLSKLHNFNHEELLKLKQGYQEYINLLFRTFNLSEE
;
A
#
# COMPACT_ATOMS: atom_id res chain seq x y z
N MET A 1 12.63 23.42 -10.24
CA MET A 1 13.19 22.19 -9.64
C MET A 1 12.14 21.11 -9.82
N LYS A 2 12.40 20.12 -10.69
CA LYS A 2 11.53 18.93 -10.77
C LYS A 2 11.67 18.20 -9.44
N ASN A 3 10.56 18.02 -8.74
CA ASN A 3 10.54 17.35 -7.46
C ASN A 3 10.56 15.84 -7.78
N ASP A 4 11.75 15.28 -8.02
CA ASP A 4 11.94 13.85 -8.30
C ASP A 4 11.46 12.97 -7.12
N ASN A 5 11.12 13.57 -5.98
CA ASN A 5 10.52 12.98 -4.80
C ASN A 5 8.99 12.74 -4.86
N LEU A 6 8.32 13.03 -5.98
CA LEU A 6 6.85 12.87 -6.09
C LEU A 6 6.42 11.66 -6.93
N LYS A 7 7.35 10.87 -7.46
CA LYS A 7 6.99 9.71 -8.26
C LYS A 7 6.47 8.56 -7.39
N LEU A 8 5.38 7.92 -7.81
CA LEU A 8 4.80 6.73 -7.18
C LEU A 8 5.62 5.49 -7.55
N ASN A 9 5.91 4.66 -6.57
CA ASN A 9 6.59 3.39 -6.80
C ASN A 9 5.55 2.31 -7.16
N LEU A 10 5.59 1.86 -8.41
CA LEU A 10 4.77 0.78 -8.92
C LEU A 10 5.57 -0.53 -8.84
N LEU A 11 5.07 -1.46 -8.03
CA LEU A 11 5.59 -2.82 -7.99
C LEU A 11 5.40 -3.49 -9.35
N ASN A 12 6.42 -4.20 -9.80
CA ASN A 12 6.37 -4.97 -11.04
C ASN A 12 5.11 -5.86 -11.07
N PRO A 13 4.23 -5.76 -12.09
CA PRO A 13 2.98 -6.53 -12.16
C PRO A 13 3.18 -8.06 -12.10
N LEU A 14 4.34 -8.56 -12.55
CA LEU A 14 4.69 -9.98 -12.47
C LEU A 14 4.92 -10.46 -11.03
N GLN A 15 5.06 -9.53 -10.08
CA GLN A 15 5.19 -9.79 -8.66
C GLN A 15 3.83 -9.73 -7.92
N LEU A 16 2.71 -9.48 -8.63
CA LEU A 16 1.40 -9.43 -7.98
C LEU A 16 1.05 -10.78 -7.34
N PRO A 17 0.34 -10.77 -6.20
CA PRO A 17 0.27 -11.92 -5.31
C PRO A 17 -0.79 -12.93 -5.76
N THR A 18 -0.59 -13.58 -6.90
CA THR A 18 -1.43 -14.72 -7.29
C THR A 18 -1.00 -16.02 -6.61
N THR A 19 0.22 -16.06 -6.04
CA THR A 19 0.83 -17.28 -5.45
C THR A 19 1.77 -17.01 -4.25
N LEU A 20 1.69 -15.84 -3.59
CA LEU A 20 2.55 -15.56 -2.45
C LEU A 20 2.18 -16.42 -1.23
N SER A 21 3.16 -17.16 -0.71
CA SER A 21 3.09 -17.87 0.56
C SER A 21 4.22 -17.35 1.46
N PRO A 22 4.03 -16.21 2.16
CA PRO A 22 5.04 -15.69 3.06
C PRO A 22 5.33 -16.70 4.19
N ASP A 23 6.51 -16.59 4.80
CA ASP A 23 6.82 -17.39 5.98
C ASP A 23 5.92 -17.01 7.18
N SER A 24 5.93 -17.87 8.21
CA SER A 24 5.08 -17.69 9.39
C SER A 24 5.36 -16.39 10.13
N GLU A 25 6.60 -15.89 10.14
CA GLU A 25 6.94 -14.63 10.80
C GLU A 25 6.31 -13.44 10.07
N THR A 26 6.46 -13.43 8.74
CA THR A 26 5.88 -12.42 7.85
C THR A 26 4.35 -12.44 7.94
N ASN A 27 3.72 -13.62 7.91
CA ASN A 27 2.27 -13.73 8.07
C ASN A 27 1.78 -13.19 9.41
N ASN A 28 2.50 -13.45 10.51
CA ASN A 28 2.15 -12.89 11.81
C ASN A 28 2.25 -11.35 11.84
N LYS A 29 3.26 -10.77 11.18
CA LYS A 29 3.38 -9.31 11.05
C LYS A 29 2.23 -8.73 10.22
N ILE A 30 1.91 -9.38 9.09
CA ILE A 30 0.81 -8.96 8.22
C ILE A 30 -0.52 -9.03 8.97
N LEU A 31 -0.83 -10.16 9.63
CA LEU A 31 -2.07 -10.34 10.38
C LEU A 31 -2.29 -9.21 11.40
N LYS A 32 -1.32 -8.97 12.29
CA LYS A 32 -1.38 -7.89 13.29
C LYS A 32 -1.57 -6.52 12.67
N THR A 33 -0.95 -6.29 11.52
CA THR A 33 -1.08 -5.03 10.79
C THR A 33 -2.48 -4.87 10.22
N LEU A 34 -3.03 -5.92 9.60
CA LEU A 34 -4.40 -5.89 9.07
C LEU A 34 -5.44 -5.70 10.18
N GLU A 35 -5.25 -6.31 11.35
CA GLU A 35 -6.09 -6.07 12.54
C GLU A 35 -6.07 -4.60 12.97
N LEU A 36 -4.89 -3.98 13.05
CA LEU A 36 -4.77 -2.54 13.35
C LEU A 36 -5.48 -1.68 12.30
N ILE A 37 -5.38 -2.04 11.02
CA ILE A 37 -6.08 -1.32 9.95
C ILE A 37 -7.61 -1.45 10.09
N GLN A 38 -8.13 -2.63 10.42
CA GLN A 38 -9.57 -2.83 10.66
C GLN A 38 -10.08 -1.94 11.79
N ILE A 39 -9.29 -1.78 12.86
CA ILE A 39 -9.60 -0.84 13.94
C ILE A 39 -9.63 0.60 13.40
N VAL A 40 -8.64 1.00 12.60
CA VAL A 40 -8.58 2.34 11.99
C VAL A 40 -9.78 2.65 11.10
N ILE A 41 -10.29 1.65 10.37
CA ILE A 41 -11.47 1.80 9.50
C ILE A 41 -12.72 2.10 10.34
N THR A 42 -12.85 1.49 11.51
CA THR A 42 -14.07 1.56 12.34
C THR A 42 -14.07 2.71 13.35
N GLU A 43 -12.89 3.18 13.78
CA GLU A 43 -12.76 4.28 14.73
C GLU A 43 -12.83 5.68 14.10
N SER A 44 -13.41 6.63 14.84
CA SER A 44 -13.59 8.02 14.39
C SER A 44 -12.44 8.95 14.76
N ASP A 45 -11.68 8.66 15.82
CA ASP A 45 -10.58 9.52 16.29
C ASP A 45 -9.40 9.47 15.31
N THR A 46 -9.12 10.60 14.64
CA THR A 46 -8.10 10.64 13.59
C THR A 46 -6.68 10.59 14.17
N ASP A 47 -6.44 11.15 15.34
CA ASP A 47 -5.10 11.18 15.94
C ASP A 47 -4.72 9.79 16.46
N GLN A 48 -5.65 9.13 17.16
CA GLN A 48 -5.44 7.74 17.58
C GLN A 48 -5.27 6.79 16.39
N ASN A 49 -5.99 7.04 15.29
CA ASN A 49 -5.84 6.25 14.08
C ASN A 49 -4.48 6.43 13.41
N LEU A 50 -3.93 7.65 13.41
CA LEU A 50 -2.58 7.91 12.91
C LEU A 50 -1.53 7.17 13.75
N ASP A 51 -1.68 7.15 15.08
CA ASP A 51 -0.79 6.41 15.97
C ASP A 51 -0.83 4.90 15.68
N LYS A 52 -2.02 4.33 15.48
CA LYS A 52 -2.19 2.92 15.08
C LYS A 52 -1.53 2.60 13.74
N LEU A 53 -1.61 3.50 12.76
CA LEU A 53 -0.93 3.31 11.47
C LEU A 53 0.60 3.41 11.60
N ILE A 54 1.12 4.23 12.52
CA ILE A 54 2.55 4.27 12.84
C ILE A 54 2.99 2.95 13.47
N GLU A 55 2.21 2.43 14.42
CA GLU A 55 2.46 1.13 15.04
C GLU A 55 2.44 0.00 13.98
N ALA A 56 1.47 0.00 13.08
CA ALA A 56 1.38 -0.95 11.97
C ALA A 56 2.63 -0.94 11.08
N MET A 57 3.16 0.25 10.75
CA MET A 57 4.42 0.35 9.99
C MET A 57 5.62 -0.21 10.76
N VAL A 58 5.69 0.02 12.08
CA VAL A 58 6.76 -0.54 12.93
C VAL A 58 6.68 -2.07 12.97
N ILE A 59 5.47 -2.64 13.08
CA ILE A 59 5.25 -4.09 13.09
C ILE A 59 5.66 -4.73 11.76
N LEU A 60 5.26 -4.14 10.63
CA LEU A 60 5.65 -4.63 9.31
C LEU A 60 7.17 -4.59 9.10
N GLY A 61 7.82 -3.54 9.61
CA GLY A 61 9.24 -3.28 9.38
C GLY A 61 9.49 -2.56 8.05
N GLU A 62 10.78 -2.42 7.72
CA GLU A 62 11.20 -1.66 6.54
C GLU A 62 10.90 -2.42 5.23
N THR A 63 10.49 -1.66 4.21
CA THR A 63 10.37 -2.16 2.84
C THR A 63 11.62 -1.76 2.06
N GLN A 64 12.32 -2.75 1.50
CA GLN A 64 13.43 -2.50 0.59
C GLN A 64 12.95 -2.62 -0.85
N GLN A 65 13.07 -1.52 -1.59
CA GLN A 65 12.67 -1.41 -2.98
C GLN A 65 13.87 -1.04 -3.84
N SER A 66 13.98 -1.65 -5.01
CA SER A 66 15.00 -1.34 -6.01
C SER A 66 14.34 -0.88 -7.30
N LEU A 67 14.82 0.24 -7.86
CA LEU A 67 14.29 0.80 -9.10
C LEU A 67 14.61 -0.11 -10.30
N ILE A 68 13.66 -0.20 -11.22
CA ILE A 68 13.80 -0.93 -12.47
C ILE A 68 13.94 0.09 -13.60
N ASN A 69 15.10 0.11 -14.25
CA ASN A 69 15.36 1.04 -15.36
C ASN A 69 14.69 0.60 -16.67
N ASN A 70 14.39 -0.70 -16.83
CA ASN A 70 13.73 -1.27 -18.01
C ASN A 70 12.60 -2.21 -17.55
N PRO A 71 11.41 -1.69 -17.24
CA PRO A 71 10.31 -2.52 -16.78
C PRO A 71 9.90 -3.52 -17.87
N ILE A 72 9.93 -4.80 -17.52
CA ILE A 72 9.38 -5.86 -18.37
C ILE A 72 7.87 -5.78 -18.21
N THR A 73 7.20 -5.20 -19.19
CA THR A 73 5.74 -5.21 -19.26
C THR A 73 5.33 -6.23 -20.33
N GLU A 74 4.31 -7.04 -20.07
CA GLU A 74 3.73 -7.94 -21.08
C GLU A 74 2.87 -7.15 -22.10
N THR A 75 3.31 -5.95 -22.46
CA THR A 75 2.60 -5.04 -23.36
C THR A 75 3.25 -5.02 -24.73
N PHE A 76 2.51 -4.55 -25.72
CA PHE A 76 3.03 -4.30 -27.07
C PHE A 76 3.68 -2.90 -27.19
N LEU A 77 3.81 -2.16 -26.09
CA LEU A 77 4.36 -0.82 -26.09
C LEU A 77 5.88 -0.86 -26.25
N SER A 78 6.41 0.11 -26.99
CA SER A 78 7.84 0.38 -27.03
C SER A 78 8.34 0.99 -25.71
N LEU A 79 9.65 0.93 -25.47
CA LEU A 79 10.26 1.54 -24.27
C LEU A 79 9.99 3.06 -24.20
N GLU A 80 10.00 3.78 -25.32
CA GLU A 80 9.69 5.21 -25.36
C GLU A 80 8.24 5.49 -24.92
N GLU A 81 7.27 4.69 -25.38
CA GLU A 81 5.87 4.83 -24.97
C GLU A 81 5.67 4.52 -23.48
N ILE A 82 6.43 3.57 -22.94
CA ILE A 82 6.43 3.26 -21.51
C ILE A 82 7.02 4.43 -20.71
N GLU A 83 8.16 4.99 -21.14
CA GLU A 83 8.76 6.16 -20.51
C GLU A 83 7.85 7.39 -20.53
N ASP A 84 7.16 7.63 -21.64
CA ASP A 84 6.17 8.71 -21.76
C ASP A 84 5.01 8.51 -20.78
N TYR A 85 4.49 7.28 -20.66
CA TYR A 85 3.45 6.93 -19.70
C TYR A 85 3.92 7.13 -18.26
N ASP A 86 5.10 6.60 -17.91
CA ASP A 86 5.67 6.71 -16.57
C ASP A 86 5.93 8.17 -16.19
N ASN A 87 6.37 8.99 -17.13
CA ASN A 87 6.55 10.42 -16.90
C ASN A 87 5.23 11.17 -16.78
N TYR A 88 4.20 10.81 -17.54
CA TYR A 88 2.87 11.41 -17.44
C TYR A 88 2.20 11.10 -16.10
N PHE A 89 2.23 9.84 -15.67
CA PHE A 89 1.64 9.38 -14.41
C PHE A 89 2.56 9.54 -13.19
N MET A 90 3.79 10.01 -13.40
CA MET A 90 4.81 10.15 -12.35
C MET A 90 5.05 8.83 -11.63
N VAL A 91 5.33 7.77 -12.38
CA VAL A 91 5.56 6.43 -11.86
C VAL A 91 7.03 6.04 -12.00
N ASN A 92 7.53 5.31 -11.01
CA ASN A 92 8.77 4.56 -11.06
C ASN A 92 8.45 3.08 -10.89
N HIS A 93 9.01 2.22 -11.73
CA HIS A 93 8.88 0.77 -11.53
C HIS A 93 9.89 0.30 -10.49
N CYS A 94 9.46 -0.54 -9.57
CA CYS A 94 10.35 -1.11 -8.55
C CYS A 94 10.11 -2.61 -8.34
N ASN A 95 11.18 -3.29 -7.93
CA ASN A 95 11.11 -4.62 -7.33
C ASN A 95 11.16 -4.47 -5.81
N SER A 96 10.44 -5.34 -5.10
CA SER A 96 10.55 -5.46 -3.65
C SER A 96 11.25 -6.75 -3.25
N GLU A 97 12.12 -6.69 -2.24
CA GLU A 97 12.71 -7.89 -1.65
C GLU A 97 11.67 -8.72 -0.88
N ASN A 98 10.71 -8.06 -0.23
CA ASN A 98 9.55 -8.70 0.39
C ASN A 98 8.27 -8.11 -0.20
N ILE A 99 7.73 -8.77 -1.21
CA ILE A 99 6.55 -8.30 -1.94
C ILE A 99 5.34 -8.21 -1.01
N ALA A 100 5.14 -9.20 -0.13
CA ALA A 100 4.00 -9.24 0.77
C ALA A 100 4.00 -8.05 1.73
N ILE A 101 5.13 -7.76 2.37
CA ILE A 101 5.27 -6.58 3.24
C ILE A 101 5.08 -5.29 2.46
N SER A 102 5.64 -5.16 1.24
CA SER A 102 5.47 -3.95 0.43
C SER A 102 4.02 -3.68 0.02
N ILE A 103 3.26 -4.72 -0.32
CA ILE A 103 1.84 -4.58 -0.64
C ILE A 103 1.07 -4.06 0.58
N VAL A 104 1.25 -4.68 1.74
CA VAL A 104 0.53 -4.27 2.96
C VAL A 104 0.97 -2.86 3.40
N SER A 105 2.26 -2.56 3.33
CA SER A 105 2.82 -1.24 3.62
C SER A 105 2.22 -0.15 2.74
N SER A 106 1.99 -0.43 1.45
CA SER A 106 1.37 0.53 0.53
C SER A 106 -0.04 0.95 0.98
N ILE A 107 -0.82 0.01 1.53
CA ILE A 107 -2.15 0.29 2.08
C ILE A 107 -2.06 1.13 3.34
N VAL A 108 -1.16 0.77 4.27
CA VAL A 108 -0.94 1.52 5.51
C VAL A 108 -0.55 2.98 5.19
N LEU A 109 0.38 3.17 4.25
CA LEU A 109 0.82 4.49 3.80
C LEU A 109 -0.33 5.27 3.15
N ALA A 110 -1.09 4.66 2.24
CA ALA A 110 -2.21 5.32 1.56
C ALA A 110 -3.30 5.76 2.57
N MET A 111 -3.62 4.92 3.55
CA MET A 111 -4.54 5.29 4.63
C MET A 111 -3.99 6.41 5.50
N ARG A 112 -2.70 6.37 5.85
CA ARG A 112 -2.06 7.43 6.64
C ARG A 112 -2.13 8.76 5.91
N GLU A 113 -1.81 8.79 4.62
CA GLU A 113 -1.91 10.00 3.81
C GLU A 113 -3.35 10.50 3.69
N LEU A 114 -4.34 9.60 3.54
CA LEU A 114 -5.75 9.98 3.59
C LEU A 114 -6.12 10.68 4.91
N LEU A 115 -5.69 10.15 6.06
CA LEU A 115 -5.96 10.76 7.36
C LEU A 115 -5.28 12.12 7.49
N LEU A 116 -4.02 12.25 7.07
CA LEU A 116 -3.31 13.53 7.08
C LEU A 116 -4.00 14.56 6.18
N LEU A 117 -4.42 14.15 4.99
CA LEU A 117 -5.19 15.01 4.08
C LEU A 117 -6.53 15.43 4.70
N SER A 118 -7.22 14.54 5.41
CA SER A 118 -8.46 14.89 6.11
C SER A 118 -8.27 15.85 7.29
N LYS A 119 -7.04 16.03 7.78
CA LYS A 119 -6.71 17.06 8.77
C LYS A 119 -6.40 18.40 8.11
N LEU A 120 -5.79 18.38 6.92
CA LEU A 120 -5.43 19.57 6.16
C LEU A 120 -6.64 20.17 5.42
N HIS A 121 -7.55 19.30 5.00
CA HIS A 121 -8.75 19.64 4.26
C HIS A 121 -9.97 19.29 5.13
N ASN A 122 -10.97 20.16 5.19
CA ASN A 122 -12.19 19.91 5.95
C ASN A 122 -13.08 18.86 5.25
N PHE A 123 -12.62 17.61 5.18
CA PHE A 123 -13.43 16.48 4.75
C PHE A 123 -14.63 16.39 5.68
N ASN A 124 -15.83 16.23 5.12
CA ASN A 124 -16.96 15.93 5.97
C ASN A 124 -16.80 14.52 6.54
N HIS A 125 -17.36 14.28 7.72
CA HIS A 125 -17.17 13.01 8.43
C HIS A 125 -17.67 11.79 7.62
N GLU A 126 -18.76 11.93 6.86
CA GLU A 126 -19.32 10.85 6.05
C GLU A 126 -18.44 10.49 4.84
N GLU A 127 -17.79 11.48 4.23
CA GLU A 127 -16.84 11.29 3.12
C GLU A 127 -15.62 10.52 3.60
N LEU A 128 -15.05 10.92 4.73
CA LEU A 128 -13.92 10.21 5.33
C LEU A 128 -14.29 8.77 5.67
N LEU A 129 -15.47 8.55 6.24
CA LEU A 129 -15.94 7.21 6.58
C LEU A 129 -16.12 6.33 5.32
N LYS A 130 -16.71 6.87 4.24
CA LYS A 130 -16.85 6.17 2.96
C LYS A 130 -15.48 5.81 2.36
N LEU A 131 -14.51 6.73 2.42
CA LEU A 131 -13.16 6.47 1.93
C LEU A 131 -12.47 5.38 2.76
N LYS A 132 -12.59 5.41 4.08
CA LYS A 132 -12.12 4.33 4.97
C LYS A 132 -12.78 2.99 4.66
N GLN A 133 -14.10 2.97 4.45
CA GLN A 133 -14.83 1.75 4.08
C GLN A 133 -14.35 1.15 2.76
N GLY A 134 -13.94 2.00 1.80
CA GLY A 134 -13.29 1.54 0.57
C GLY A 134 -12.04 0.69 0.80
N TYR A 135 -11.32 0.91 1.91
CA TYR A 135 -10.18 0.09 2.30
C TYR A 135 -10.56 -1.30 2.81
N GLN A 136 -11.78 -1.50 3.32
CA GLN A 136 -12.21 -2.78 3.88
C GLN A 136 -12.12 -3.91 2.85
N GLU A 137 -12.53 -3.66 1.60
CA GLU A 137 -12.48 -4.66 0.53
C GLU A 137 -11.04 -5.08 0.20
N TYR A 138 -10.11 -4.13 0.24
CA TYR A 138 -8.69 -4.43 0.04
C TYR A 138 -8.13 -5.27 1.20
N ILE A 139 -8.51 -4.96 2.45
CA ILE A 139 -8.10 -5.75 3.61
C ILE A 139 -8.64 -7.19 3.51
N ASN A 140 -9.93 -7.35 3.21
CA ASN A 140 -10.54 -8.67 3.01
C ASN A 140 -9.88 -9.45 1.85
N LEU A 141 -9.44 -8.76 0.80
CA LEU A 141 -8.66 -9.37 -0.27
C LEU A 141 -7.31 -9.87 0.25
N LEU A 142 -6.58 -9.07 1.02
CA LEU A 142 -5.28 -9.46 1.56
C LEU A 142 -5.36 -10.63 2.54
N PHE A 143 -6.38 -10.68 3.41
CA PHE A 143 -6.64 -11.85 4.26
C PHE A 143 -6.72 -13.14 3.44
N ARG A 144 -7.49 -13.11 2.34
CA ARG A 144 -7.64 -14.26 1.44
C ARG A 144 -6.35 -14.57 0.68
N THR A 145 -5.70 -13.55 0.12
CA THR A 145 -4.48 -13.69 -0.68
C THR A 145 -3.35 -14.32 0.13
N PHE A 146 -3.21 -13.97 1.40
CA PHE A 146 -2.19 -14.54 2.29
C PHE A 146 -2.67 -15.74 3.10
N ASN A 147 -3.90 -16.23 2.85
CA ASN A 147 -4.54 -17.32 3.58
C ASN A 147 -4.48 -17.15 5.10
N LEU A 148 -4.76 -15.92 5.56
CA LEU A 148 -4.84 -15.57 6.97
C LEU A 148 -6.26 -15.84 7.44
N SER A 149 -6.41 -16.63 8.50
CA SER A 149 -7.70 -16.81 9.17
C SER A 149 -8.00 -15.56 9.99
N GLU A 150 -9.15 -14.93 9.74
CA GLU A 150 -9.79 -14.10 10.78
C GLU A 150 -10.21 -15.06 11.90
N GLU A 151 -9.64 -14.92 13.10
CA GLU A 151 -10.11 -15.66 14.29
C GLU A 151 -11.47 -15.15 14.76
#